data_AF-K4IFK2-F1
#
_entry.id   AF-K4IFK2-F1
#
_cell.length_a   1.000
_cell.length_b   1.000
_cell.length_c   1.000
_cell.angle_alpha   90.00
_cell.angle_beta   90.00
_cell.angle_gamma   90.00
#
_symmetry.space_group_name_H-M   'P 1'
#
loop_
_entity.id
_entity.type
_entity.pdbx_description
1 polymer ?
#
loop_
_entity_poly.entity_id
_entity_poly.type
_entity_poly.pdbx_seq_one_letter_code
_entity_poly.pdbx_strand_id
1 'polypeptide(L)' 'MKSKIILDEYGDKYWKLPNGKYHREDGPAVEDSIRKPWWVKGKMHREDGLAEEIWNGHKEWYINGLLHR' A
#
# COMPACT_ATOMS: atom_id res chain seq x y z
N MET A 1 -4.43 -8.16 12.71
CA MET A 1 -4.19 -9.32 11.82
C MET A 1 -2.75 -9.22 11.35
N LYS A 2 -2.02 -10.32 11.14
CA LYS A 2 -0.61 -10.24 10.71
C LYS A 2 -0.50 -10.43 9.20
N SER A 3 0.07 -9.45 8.50
CA SER A 3 0.52 -9.59 7.12
C SER A 3 1.85 -10.34 7.05
N LYS A 4 2.13 -10.97 5.91
CA LYS A 4 3.45 -11.50 5.57
C LYS A 4 4.05 -10.66 4.45
N ILE A 5 5.36 -10.46 4.50
CA ILE A 5 6.12 -9.87 3.40
C ILE A 5 6.37 -10.95 2.33
N ILE A 6 6.20 -10.57 1.07
CA ILE A 6 6.51 -11.36 -0.12
C ILE A 6 7.47 -10.50 -0.95
N LEU A 7 8.51 -11.13 -1.45
CA LEU A 7 9.49 -10.54 -2.36
C LEU A 7 9.33 -11.22 -3.72
N ASP A 8 9.40 -10.47 -4.80
CA ASP A 8 9.53 -11.05 -6.14
C ASP A 8 10.99 -11.04 -6.63
N GLU A 9 11.19 -11.51 -7.87
CA GLU A 9 12.51 -11.59 -8.51
C GLU A 9 13.16 -10.23 -8.79
N TYR A 10 12.39 -9.15 -8.78
CA TYR A 10 12.86 -7.76 -8.99
C TYR A 10 13.19 -7.05 -7.67
N GLY A 11 12.90 -7.70 -6.53
CA GLY A 11 13.10 -7.13 -5.20
C GLY A 11 11.93 -6.27 -4.72
N ASP A 12 10.80 -6.28 -5.43
CA ASP A 12 9.60 -5.57 -5.00
C ASP A 12 8.98 -6.27 -3.79
N LYS A 13 8.42 -5.48 -2.87
CA LYS A 13 7.90 -5.96 -1.58
C LYS A 13 6.40 -5.82 -1.51
N TYR A 14 5.75 -6.88 -1.05
CA TYR A 14 4.30 -6.93 -0.89
C TYR A 14 3.93 -7.45 0.50
N TRP A 15 3.11 -6.70 1.23
CA TRP A 15 2.57 -7.13 2.52
C TRP A 15 1.14 -7.63 2.34
N LYS A 16 0.92 -8.92 2.50
CA LYS A 16 -0.38 -9.57 2.29
C LYS A 16 -0.88 -10.31 3.52
N LEU A 17 -2.19 -10.22 3.78
CA LEU A 17 -2.91 -11.06 4.73
C LEU A 17 -3.01 -12.50 4.24
N PRO A 18 -3.32 -13.48 5.11
CA PRO A 18 -3.56 -14.87 4.72
C PRO A 18 -4.67 -15.05 3.66
N ASN A 19 -5.60 -14.10 3.56
CA ASN A 19 -6.66 -14.09 2.55
C ASN A 19 -6.24 -13.41 1.21
N GLY A 20 -4.95 -13.10 1.04
CA GLY A 20 -4.39 -12.51 -0.18
C GLY A 20 -4.52 -10.98 -0.30
N LYS A 21 -5.25 -10.32 0.61
CA LYS A 21 -5.43 -8.85 0.58
C LYS A 21 -4.17 -8.11 1.03
N TYR A 22 -3.83 -7.01 0.38
CA TYR A 22 -2.75 -6.12 0.83
C TYR A 22 -3.07 -5.49 2.18
N HIS A 23 -2.09 -5.47 3.08
CA HIS A 23 -2.23 -4.88 4.42
C HIS A 23 -0.87 -4.58 5.03
N ARG A 24 -0.67 -3.33 5.43
CA ARG A 24 0.40 -2.89 6.32
C ARG A 24 -0.03 -1.59 7.01
N GLU A 25 0.15 -1.50 8.32
CA GLU A 25 -0.28 -0.33 9.11
C GLU A 25 0.86 0.71 9.20
N ASP A 26 2.12 0.27 9.27
CA ASP A 26 3.28 1.15 9.48
C ASP A 26 3.96 1.63 8.19
N GLY A 27 3.36 1.39 7.02
CA GLY A 27 4.00 1.71 5.75
C GLY A 27 3.21 1.24 4.53
N PRO A 28 3.74 1.47 3.32
CA PRO A 28 3.07 1.05 2.10
C PRO A 28 3.01 -0.48 2.03
N ALA A 29 1.86 -1.01 1.60
CA ALA A 29 1.66 -2.44 1.48
C ALA A 29 2.24 -3.01 0.18
N VAL A 30 2.62 -2.14 -0.76
CA VAL A 30 3.42 -2.47 -1.94
C VAL A 30 4.55 -1.45 -2.01
N GLU A 31 5.78 -1.92 -2.14
CA GLU A 31 6.95 -1.10 -2.45
C GLU A 31 7.57 -1.68 -3.72
N ASP A 32 7.26 -1.07 -4.86
CA ASP A 32 7.89 -1.39 -6.14
C ASP A 32 8.66 -0.17 -6.68
N SER A 33 9.37 -0.34 -7.80
CA SER A 33 10.15 0.72 -8.43
C SER A 33 9.30 1.90 -8.95
N ILE A 34 7.99 1.72 -9.10
CA ILE A 34 7.07 2.66 -9.76
C ILE A 34 6.18 3.37 -8.74
N ARG A 35 5.72 2.67 -7.70
CA ARG A 35 4.68 3.14 -6.80
C ARG A 35 4.81 2.57 -5.38
N LYS A 36 4.22 3.33 -4.45
CA LYS A 36 4.10 2.94 -3.05
C LYS A 36 2.68 3.16 -2.56
N PRO A 37 1.75 2.21 -2.75
CA PRO A 37 0.41 2.34 -2.22
C PRO A 37 0.27 1.78 -0.80
N TRP A 38 -0.43 2.52 0.05
CA TRP A 38 -0.79 2.14 1.42
C TRP A 38 -2.13 1.43 1.44
N TRP A 39 -2.12 0.18 1.92
CA TRP A 39 -3.34 -0.62 2.05
C TRP A 39 -3.49 -1.13 3.48
N VAL A 40 -4.70 -0.99 4.04
CA VAL A 40 -5.10 -1.55 5.32
C VAL A 40 -6.31 -2.46 5.11
N LYS A 41 -6.19 -3.74 5.45
CA LYS A 41 -7.25 -4.76 5.30
C LYS A 41 -7.84 -4.83 3.88
N GLY A 42 -7.01 -4.59 2.87
CA GLY A 42 -7.41 -4.58 1.46
C GLY A 42 -8.14 -3.32 1.00
N LYS A 43 -8.08 -2.22 1.77
CA LYS A 43 -8.56 -0.89 1.36
C LYS A 43 -7.40 0.09 1.33
N MET A 44 -7.34 0.95 0.32
CA MET A 44 -6.31 1.99 0.26
C MET A 44 -6.55 2.97 1.42
N HIS A 45 -5.54 3.20 2.25
CA HIS A 45 -5.72 3.94 3.50
C HIS A 45 -4.40 4.49 4.03
N ARG A 46 -4.36 5.80 4.30
CA ARG A 46 -3.31 6.45 5.08
C ARG A 46 -3.88 7.69 5.79
N GLU A 47 -3.68 7.78 7.09
CA GLU A 47 -4.17 8.92 7.90
C GLU A 47 -3.23 10.14 7.79
N ASP A 48 -1.92 9.90 7.79
CA ASP A 48 -0.89 10.94 7.83
C ASP A 48 -0.25 11.26 6.46
N GLY A 49 -1.03 11.17 5.36
CA GLY A 49 -0.58 11.62 4.03
C GLY A 49 -1.05 10.75 2.86
N LEU A 50 -0.28 10.79 1.77
CA LEU A 50 -0.64 10.17 0.48
C LEU A 50 -0.78 8.65 0.59
N ALA A 51 -1.95 8.13 0.23
CA ALA A 51 -2.17 6.70 0.22
C ALA A 51 -1.68 6.04 -1.07
N GLU A 52 -1.37 6.82 -2.12
CA GLU A 52 -0.62 6.36 -3.28
C GLU A 52 0.35 7.45 -3.75
N GLU A 53 1.60 7.06 -3.98
CA GLU A 53 2.63 7.87 -4.59
C GLU A 53 3.23 7.10 -5.77
N ILE A 54 3.13 7.69 -6.97
CA ILE A 54 3.67 7.14 -8.21
C ILE A 54 4.84 8.01 -8.67
N TRP A 55 5.87 7.39 -9.25
CA TRP A 55 7.10 8.04 -9.70
C TRP A 55 6.87 9.21 -10.68
N ASN A 56 5.77 9.21 -11.44
CA ASN A 56 5.40 10.29 -12.35
C ASN A 56 4.83 11.55 -11.65
N GLY A 57 4.82 11.59 -10.31
CA GLY A 57 4.30 12.70 -9.52
C GLY A 57 2.80 12.63 -9.23
N HIS A 58 2.11 11.57 -9.66
CA HIS A 58 0.71 11.34 -9.27
C HIS A 58 0.62 10.95 -7.80
N LYS A 59 -0.27 11.65 -7.09
CA LYS A 59 -0.39 11.60 -5.63
C LYS A 59 -1.85 11.63 -5.26
N GLU A 60 -2.32 10.57 -4.61
CA GLU A 60 -3.70 10.48 -4.15
C GLU A 60 -3.76 10.17 -2.66
N TRP A 61 -4.76 10.73 -2.00
CA TRP A 61 -5.03 10.48 -0.60
C TRP A 61 -6.29 9.65 -0.47
N TYR A 62 -6.19 8.52 0.24
CA TYR A 62 -7.33 7.67 0.53
C TYR A 62 -7.40 7.41 2.03
N ILE A 63 -8.60 7.50 2.59
CA ILE A 63 -8.90 7.07 3.95
C ILE A 63 -10.00 6.01 3.85
N ASN A 64 -9.69 4.80 4.29
CA ASN A 64 -10.63 3.66 4.31
C ASN A 64 -11.23 3.32 2.94
N GLY A 65 -10.45 3.50 1.87
CA GLY A 65 -10.84 3.27 0.48
C GLY A 65 -11.65 4.41 -0.14
N LEU A 66 -11.81 5.53 0.56
CA LEU A 66 -12.47 6.73 0.04
C LEU A 66 -11.40 7.75 -0.36
N LEU A 67 -11.48 8.21 -1.61
CA LEU A 67 -10.64 9.30 -2.10
C LEU A 67 -10.92 10.56 -1.28
N HIS A 68 -9.90 11.07 -0.61
CA HIS A 68 -9.90 12.34 0.10
C HIS A 68 -9.18 13.36 -0.79
N ARG A 69 -9.84 14.49 -1.07
CA ARG A 69 -9.29 15.56 -1.91
C ARG A 69 -9.04 16.80 -1.09
#